data_AF-A0AAW9R9B0-F1
#
_entry.id   AF-A0AAW9R9B0-F1
#
_cell.length_a   1.000
_cell.length_b   1.000
_cell.length_c   1.000
_cell.angle_alpha   90.00
_cell.angle_beta   90.00
_cell.angle_gamma   90.00
#
_symmetry.space_group_name_H-M   'P 1'
#
loop_
_entity.id
_entity.type
_entity.pdbx_description
1 polymer ?
#
loop_
_entity_poly.entity_id
_entity_poly.type
_entity_poly.pdbx_seq_one_letter_code
_entity_poly.pdbx_strand_id
1 'polypeptide(L)'
;MSYLTGMVFIALGLVAVSAQAQDAATLQQAERRGAELFDLERVIEAARAAGEDVRAYRRDDEIAGWVATRSGEIYQVTFIRLRRGGEPVGRYRISVNRTGQALGGMERLDDLPLDAREAAQFRARQNAEATPYNACSASYETLVFPDASGGWSAYLMPHAAFSDVLLLGGTYRAQVSGDGNTVTSFGPLASGCAVLQNPADADALRFDDPAGGEINELHAYIGGRAGKPLYVNTGGKSWLVNAGRIQTVPESP
;
A
#
# COMPACT_ATOMS: atom_id res chain seq x y z
N MET A 1 58.60 13.08 -41.50
CA MET A 1 57.63 13.91 -40.74
C MET A 1 56.32 13.14 -40.69
N SER A 2 56.26 11.96 -40.06
CA SER A 2 55.97 11.67 -38.63
C SER A 2 54.78 12.41 -38.02
N TYR A 3 53.65 11.69 -38.04
CA TYR A 3 52.57 11.51 -37.05
C TYR A 3 52.06 12.70 -36.22
N LEU A 4 50.73 12.88 -36.21
CA LEU A 4 49.94 12.75 -34.98
C LEU A 4 48.44 12.60 -35.27
N THR A 5 47.99 11.36 -35.15
CA THR A 5 46.61 10.94 -34.89
C THR A 5 46.38 11.06 -33.38
N GLY A 6 45.27 11.66 -32.95
CA GLY A 6 44.86 11.68 -31.54
C GLY A 6 43.39 12.08 -31.42
N MET A 7 42.48 11.11 -31.50
CA MET A 7 41.68 10.59 -30.39
C MET A 7 40.76 11.62 -29.72
N VAL A 8 39.47 11.54 -30.08
CA VAL A 8 38.36 12.03 -29.26
C VAL A 8 37.66 10.79 -28.69
N PHE A 9 37.76 10.59 -27.38
CA PHE A 9 36.96 9.61 -26.63
C PHE A 9 36.65 10.19 -25.24
N ILE A 10 35.62 11.03 -25.13
CA ILE A 10 35.02 11.38 -23.84
C ILE A 10 33.52 11.65 -24.06
N ALA A 11 32.65 10.63 -23.90
CA ALA A 11 31.19 10.83 -23.77
C ALA A 11 30.39 9.60 -23.26
N LEU A 12 30.97 8.62 -22.55
CA LEU A 12 30.23 7.41 -22.12
C LEU A 12 30.05 7.25 -20.60
N GLY A 13 30.66 8.11 -19.77
CA GLY A 13 30.62 7.96 -18.30
C GLY A 13 29.45 8.62 -17.57
N LEU A 14 28.80 9.64 -18.17
CA LEU A 14 27.78 10.45 -17.48
C LEU A 14 26.37 9.84 -17.48
N VAL A 15 26.04 8.97 -18.45
CA VAL A 15 24.68 8.44 -18.63
C VAL A 15 24.41 7.21 -17.73
N ALA A 16 25.42 6.40 -17.47
CA ALA A 16 25.27 5.19 -16.65
C ALA A 16 25.01 5.49 -15.17
N VAL A 17 25.62 6.56 -14.63
CA VAL A 17 25.46 6.97 -13.22
C VAL A 17 24.03 7.46 -12.95
N SER A 18 23.40 8.14 -13.92
CA SER A 18 22.01 8.60 -13.77
C SER A 18 20.98 7.46 -13.77
N ALA A 19 21.20 6.40 -14.54
CA ALA A 19 20.28 5.26 -14.59
C ALA A 19 20.29 4.45 -13.29
N GLN A 20 21.48 4.16 -12.75
CA GLN A 20 21.61 3.44 -11.47
C GLN A 20 21.04 4.21 -10.28
N ALA A 21 21.20 5.54 -10.27
CA ALA A 21 20.61 6.40 -9.24
C ALA A 21 19.07 6.44 -9.33
N GLN A 22 18.52 6.43 -10.54
CA GLN A 22 17.08 6.39 -10.78
C GLN A 22 16.45 5.05 -10.34
N ASP A 23 17.15 3.94 -10.58
CA ASP A 23 16.73 2.61 -10.12
C ASP A 23 16.73 2.56 -8.59
N ALA A 24 17.79 3.05 -7.93
CA ALA A 24 17.88 3.09 -6.47
C ALA A 24 16.78 3.97 -5.84
N ALA A 25 16.47 5.12 -6.43
CA ALA A 25 15.40 5.99 -5.94
C ALA A 25 14.02 5.34 -6.07
N THR A 26 13.77 4.64 -7.18
CA THR A 26 12.53 3.89 -7.41
C THR A 26 12.36 2.77 -6.38
N LEU A 27 13.42 2.02 -6.09
CA LEU A 27 13.42 0.99 -5.06
C LEU A 27 13.16 1.57 -3.68
N GLN A 28 13.83 2.65 -3.30
CA GLN A 28 13.61 3.31 -2.01
C GLN A 28 12.17 3.83 -1.87
N GLN A 29 11.58 4.33 -2.96
CA GLN A 29 10.17 4.74 -2.96
C GLN A 29 9.24 3.54 -2.74
N ALA A 30 9.50 2.41 -3.41
CA ALA A 30 8.75 1.17 -3.22
C ALA A 30 8.87 0.65 -1.78
N GLU A 31 10.08 0.61 -1.22
CA GLU A 31 10.33 0.22 0.18
C GLU A 31 9.56 1.11 1.16
N ARG A 32 9.65 2.44 0.99
CA ARG A 32 8.97 3.42 1.86
C ARG A 32 7.46 3.26 1.79
N ARG A 33 6.90 3.17 0.58
CA ARG A 33 5.45 3.01 0.39
C ARG A 33 4.96 1.66 0.93
N GLY A 34 5.73 0.59 0.74
CA GLY A 34 5.44 -0.73 1.30
C GLY A 34 5.39 -0.73 2.84
N ALA A 35 6.33 -0.02 3.47
CA ALA A 35 6.31 0.18 4.92
C ALA A 35 5.10 1.00 5.39
N GLU A 36 4.75 2.07 4.67
CA GLU A 36 3.56 2.89 4.97
C GLU A 36 2.25 2.10 4.83
N LEU A 37 2.15 1.22 3.83
CA LEU A 37 1.04 0.28 3.67
C LEU A 37 0.90 -0.64 4.88
N PHE A 38 2.02 -1.25 5.31
CA PHE A 38 2.05 -2.16 6.44
C PHE A 38 1.69 -1.48 7.76
N ASP A 39 2.23 -0.28 7.99
CA ASP A 39 1.91 0.52 9.19
C ASP A 39 0.42 0.91 9.21
N LEU A 40 -0.15 1.35 8.08
CA LEU A 40 -1.56 1.72 8.04
C LEU A 40 -2.49 0.51 8.19
N GLU A 41 -2.19 -0.64 7.59
CA GLU A 41 -2.99 -1.87 7.81
C GLU A 41 -3.07 -2.20 9.31
N ARG A 42 -1.94 -2.23 10.00
CA ARG A 42 -1.88 -2.47 11.46
C ARG A 42 -2.66 -1.45 12.27
N VAL A 43 -2.58 -0.18 11.88
CA VAL A 43 -3.33 0.91 12.52
C VAL A 43 -4.83 0.67 12.40
N ILE A 44 -5.30 0.26 11.22
CA ILE A 44 -6.73 0.03 10.96
C ILE A 44 -7.22 -1.25 11.63
N GLU A 45 -6.44 -2.33 11.60
CA GLU A 45 -6.74 -3.54 12.35
C GLU A 45 -6.87 -3.26 13.86
N ALA A 46 -5.93 -2.50 14.43
CA ALA A 46 -5.98 -2.10 15.83
C ALA A 46 -7.18 -1.19 16.15
N ALA A 47 -7.50 -0.24 15.27
CA ALA A 47 -8.67 0.63 15.43
C ALA A 47 -9.98 -0.16 15.43
N ARG A 48 -10.10 -1.18 14.56
CA ARG A 48 -11.25 -2.08 14.53
C ARG A 48 -11.31 -2.96 15.78
N ALA A 49 -10.20 -3.56 16.17
CA ALA A 49 -10.12 -4.38 17.38
C ALA A 49 -10.57 -3.60 18.63
N ALA A 50 -10.12 -2.34 18.79
CA ALA A 50 -10.58 -1.46 19.85
C ALA A 50 -12.08 -1.12 19.75
N GLY A 51 -12.64 -1.10 18.55
CA GLY A 51 -14.07 -0.93 18.31
C GLY A 51 -14.90 -2.15 18.72
N GLU A 52 -14.37 -3.36 18.54
CA GLU A 52 -15.07 -4.59 18.96
C GLU A 52 -15.31 -4.66 20.48
N ASP A 53 -14.45 -4.02 21.27
CA ASP A 53 -14.62 -3.85 22.72
C ASP A 53 -15.75 -2.87 23.08
N VAL A 54 -16.23 -2.06 22.12
CA VAL A 54 -17.31 -1.08 22.30
C VAL A 54 -18.61 -1.62 21.70
N ARG A 55 -19.56 -2.01 22.57
CA ARG A 55 -20.87 -2.57 22.16
C ARG A 55 -21.62 -1.71 21.13
N ALA A 56 -21.50 -0.38 21.21
CA ALA A 56 -22.15 0.53 20.27
C ALA A 56 -21.55 0.41 18.86
N TYR A 57 -20.21 0.37 18.75
CA TYR A 57 -19.50 0.20 17.48
C TYR A 57 -19.79 -1.16 16.85
N ARG A 58 -19.66 -2.25 17.60
CA ARG A 58 -19.90 -3.63 17.12
C ARG A 58 -21.30 -3.87 16.54
N ARG A 59 -22.27 -3.03 16.92
CA ARG A 59 -23.67 -3.12 16.46
C ARG A 59 -24.04 -2.06 15.42
N ASP A 60 -23.09 -1.22 15.02
CA ASP A 60 -23.33 -0.12 14.07
C ASP A 60 -23.02 -0.61 12.65
N ASP A 61 -24.05 -1.10 11.96
CA ASP A 61 -23.99 -1.54 10.57
C ASP A 61 -24.03 -0.38 9.56
N GLU A 62 -24.14 0.87 10.04
CA GLU A 62 -24.08 2.08 9.21
C GLU A 62 -22.65 2.54 8.90
N ILE A 63 -21.63 1.89 9.45
CA ILE A 63 -20.23 2.21 9.17
C ILE A 63 -19.91 1.89 7.70
N ALA A 64 -19.65 2.92 6.92
CA ALA A 64 -19.40 2.85 5.48
C ALA A 64 -17.91 2.85 5.12
N GLY A 65 -17.01 2.97 6.10
CA GLY A 65 -15.57 2.96 5.89
C GLY A 65 -14.83 3.79 6.95
N TRP A 66 -13.62 4.22 6.61
CA TRP A 66 -12.78 5.01 7.50
C TRP A 66 -11.86 5.96 6.72
N VAL A 67 -11.38 6.99 7.41
CA VAL A 67 -10.29 7.88 7.02
C VAL A 67 -9.21 7.86 8.09
N ALA A 68 -7.97 8.13 7.70
CA ALA A 68 -6.84 8.13 8.63
C ALA A 68 -5.92 9.31 8.35
N THR A 69 -5.75 10.15 9.38
CA THR A 69 -4.86 11.30 9.33
C THR A 69 -3.64 11.04 10.22
N ARG A 70 -2.44 11.15 9.65
CA ARG A 70 -1.18 10.96 10.37
C ARG A 70 -0.66 12.30 10.91
N SER A 71 -0.30 12.34 12.19
CA SER A 71 0.43 13.43 12.84
C SER A 71 1.61 12.83 13.61
N GLY A 72 2.82 12.98 13.06
CA GLY A 72 4.01 12.30 13.58
C GLY A 72 3.84 10.78 13.54
N GLU A 73 3.97 10.13 14.71
CA GLU A 73 3.85 8.67 14.86
C GLU A 73 2.43 8.20 15.20
N ILE A 74 1.47 9.13 15.29
CA ILE A 74 0.08 8.87 15.66
C ILE A 74 -0.80 9.00 14.43
N TYR A 75 -1.69 8.03 14.26
CA TYR A 75 -2.79 8.05 13.33
C TYR A 75 -4.08 8.33 14.09
N GLN A 76 -4.85 9.30 13.63
CA GLN A 76 -6.24 9.49 14.02
C GLN A 76 -7.11 8.80 12.99
N VAL A 77 -7.73 7.68 13.38
CA VAL A 77 -8.66 6.93 12.54
C VAL A 77 -10.06 7.41 12.86
N THR A 78 -10.78 7.87 11.85
CA THR A 78 -12.20 8.24 11.96
C THR A 78 -13.02 7.27 11.12
N PHE A 79 -13.89 6.50 11.77
CA PHE A 79 -14.87 5.65 11.09
C PHE A 79 -16.04 6.51 10.61
N ILE A 80 -16.46 6.28 9.38
CA ILE A 80 -17.41 7.11 8.65
C ILE A 80 -18.74 6.39 8.54
N ARG A 81 -19.84 7.12 8.68
CA ARG A 81 -21.17 6.69 8.22
C ARG A 81 -21.69 7.66 7.17
N LEU A 82 -22.67 7.22 6.38
CA LEU A 82 -23.38 8.08 5.44
C LEU A 82 -24.72 8.52 6.04
N ARG A 83 -24.95 9.83 6.12
CA ARG A 83 -26.28 10.35 6.44
C ARG A 83 -27.26 10.08 5.30
N ARG A 84 -28.55 10.29 5.58
CA ARG A 84 -29.58 10.35 4.54
C ARG A 84 -29.19 11.40 3.50
N GLY A 85 -29.07 10.98 2.23
CA GLY A 85 -28.56 11.83 1.14
C GLY A 85 -27.09 11.60 0.77
N GLY A 86 -26.39 10.69 1.46
CA GLY A 86 -25.03 10.27 1.12
C GLY A 86 -23.91 11.16 1.67
N GLU A 87 -24.22 12.12 2.54
CA GLU A 87 -23.21 12.97 3.19
C GLU A 87 -22.35 12.15 4.17
N PRO A 88 -21.02 12.07 4.00
CA PRO A 88 -20.15 11.34 4.91
C PRO A 88 -19.88 12.14 6.19
N VAL A 89 -20.03 11.48 7.34
CA VAL A 89 -19.73 12.05 8.66
C VAL A 89 -18.96 11.07 9.54
N GLY A 90 -18.09 11.62 10.38
CA GLY A 90 -17.35 10.87 11.38
C GLY A 90 -18.29 10.37 12.49
N ARG A 91 -18.21 9.09 12.79
CA ARG A 91 -19.09 8.39 13.73
C ARG A 91 -18.33 7.81 14.93
N TYR A 92 -17.14 7.30 14.70
CA TYR A 92 -16.23 6.88 15.77
C TYR A 92 -14.83 7.38 15.47
N ARG A 93 -14.03 7.61 16.53
CA ARG A 93 -12.65 8.06 16.38
C ARG A 93 -11.74 7.41 17.42
N ILE A 94 -10.52 7.10 17.01
CA ILE A 94 -9.50 6.58 17.89
C ILE A 94 -8.11 7.01 17.42
N SER A 95 -7.21 7.24 18.37
CA SER A 95 -5.79 7.45 18.09
C SER A 95 -5.03 6.14 18.26
N VAL A 96 -4.23 5.80 17.26
CA VAL A 96 -3.41 4.58 17.21
C VAL A 96 -2.01 4.98 16.77
N ASN A 97 -0.96 4.44 17.38
CA ASN A 97 0.40 4.67 16.87
C ASN A 97 0.70 3.78 15.64
N ARG A 98 1.77 4.07 14.92
CA ARG A 98 2.23 3.24 13.76
C ARG A 98 2.45 1.76 14.09
N THR A 99 2.63 1.41 15.37
CA THR A 99 2.80 0.00 15.77
C THR A 99 1.48 -0.73 16.01
N GLY A 100 0.33 -0.10 15.73
CA GLY A 100 -0.98 -0.70 15.98
C GLY A 100 -1.37 -0.71 17.46
N GLN A 101 -0.79 0.16 18.28
CA GLN A 101 -1.20 0.31 19.67
C GLN A 101 -2.23 1.44 19.79
N ALA A 102 -3.43 1.12 20.29
CA ALA A 102 -4.43 2.12 20.66
C ALA A 102 -3.90 3.00 21.80
N LEU A 103 -4.01 4.32 21.64
CA LEU A 103 -3.53 5.33 22.60
C LEU A 103 -4.64 5.84 23.53
N GLY A 104 -5.81 5.22 23.49
CA GLY A 104 -6.99 5.58 24.26
C GLY A 104 -8.18 4.72 23.87
N GLY A 105 -9.32 4.99 24.50
CA GLY A 105 -10.60 4.36 24.12
C GLY A 105 -11.15 4.94 22.81
N MET A 106 -12.00 4.17 22.14
CA MET A 106 -12.76 4.66 20.99
C MET A 106 -13.81 5.68 21.44
N GLU A 107 -13.75 6.86 20.85
CA GLU A 107 -14.71 7.93 21.03
C GLU A 107 -15.90 7.74 20.08
N ARG A 108 -17.13 7.88 20.58
CA ARG A 108 -18.32 8.00 19.74
C ARG A 108 -18.56 9.47 19.43
N LEU A 109 -18.68 9.79 18.15
CA LEU A 109 -18.91 11.14 17.65
C LEU A 109 -20.39 11.37 17.34
N ASP A 110 -20.85 12.59 17.56
CA ASP A 110 -22.21 13.04 17.21
C ASP A 110 -22.25 13.54 15.76
N ASP A 111 -21.96 12.63 14.82
CA ASP A 111 -21.89 12.87 13.37
C ASP A 111 -21.04 14.08 13.00
N LEU A 112 -19.76 14.00 13.32
CA LEU A 112 -18.80 15.06 13.07
C LEU A 112 -18.64 15.28 11.55
N PRO A 113 -18.87 16.50 11.02
CA PRO A 113 -18.56 16.79 9.63
C PRO A 113 -17.08 16.55 9.33
N LEU A 114 -16.79 15.94 8.19
CA LEU A 114 -15.41 15.74 7.74
C LEU A 114 -14.83 17.05 7.22
N ASP A 115 -13.56 17.29 7.51
CA ASP A 115 -12.85 18.38 6.85
C ASP A 115 -12.66 18.08 5.34
N ALA A 116 -12.24 19.09 4.57
CA ALA A 116 -12.10 18.95 3.12
C ALA A 116 -11.14 17.84 2.70
N ARG A 117 -10.08 17.59 3.50
CA ARG A 117 -9.06 16.58 3.21
C ARG A 117 -9.52 15.19 3.59
N GLU A 118 -10.15 15.01 4.75
CA GLU A 118 -10.80 13.76 5.16
C GLU A 118 -11.90 13.37 4.16
N ALA A 119 -12.73 14.33 3.74
CA ALA A 119 -13.77 14.10 2.74
C ALA A 119 -13.17 13.69 1.38
N ALA A 120 -12.06 14.31 0.96
CA ALA A 120 -11.35 13.93 -0.26
C ALA A 120 -10.71 12.54 -0.17
N GLN A 121 -10.09 12.19 0.97
CA GLN A 121 -9.55 10.84 1.20
C GLN A 121 -10.65 9.79 1.13
N PHE A 122 -11.81 10.06 1.76
CA PHE A 122 -12.96 9.16 1.72
C PHE A 122 -13.52 9.01 0.30
N ARG A 123 -13.66 10.10 -0.46
CA ARG A 123 -14.07 10.01 -1.87
C ARG A 123 -13.06 9.24 -2.73
N ALA A 124 -11.76 9.44 -2.51
CA ALA A 124 -10.72 8.71 -3.22
C ALA A 124 -10.81 7.21 -2.97
N ARG A 125 -11.09 6.81 -1.73
CA ARG A 125 -11.39 5.41 -1.37
C ARG A 125 -12.58 4.88 -2.18
N GLN A 126 -13.73 5.55 -2.09
CA GLN A 126 -14.97 5.11 -2.72
C GLN A 126 -14.84 4.99 -4.25
N ASN A 127 -14.18 5.96 -4.89
CA ASN A 127 -13.97 5.94 -6.33
C ASN A 127 -12.97 4.85 -6.77
N ALA A 128 -11.95 4.57 -5.95
CA ALA A 128 -11.06 3.44 -6.21
C ALA A 128 -11.80 2.10 -6.06
N GLU A 129 -12.62 1.93 -5.02
CA GLU A 129 -13.45 0.73 -4.79
C GLU A 129 -14.51 0.51 -5.89
N ALA A 130 -15.06 1.60 -6.44
CA ALA A 130 -16.05 1.56 -7.52
C ALA A 130 -15.44 1.32 -8.91
N THR A 131 -14.11 1.39 -9.06
CA THR A 131 -13.45 1.14 -10.34
C THR A 131 -13.59 -0.34 -10.71
N PRO A 132 -13.98 -0.72 -11.93
CA PRO A 132 -14.07 -2.13 -12.31
C PRO A 132 -12.71 -2.84 -12.32
N TYR A 133 -12.63 -4.01 -11.68
CA TYR A 133 -11.44 -4.87 -11.66
C TYR A 133 -11.82 -6.35 -11.56
N ASN A 134 -10.83 -7.23 -11.79
CA ASN A 134 -11.00 -8.67 -11.60
C ASN A 134 -10.74 -9.00 -10.13
N ALA A 135 -11.81 -9.23 -9.37
CA ALA A 135 -11.70 -9.53 -7.95
C ALA A 135 -11.10 -10.93 -7.71
N CYS A 136 -10.13 -11.00 -6.80
CA CYS A 136 -9.48 -12.25 -6.36
C CYS A 136 -9.86 -12.64 -4.92
N SER A 137 -10.64 -11.81 -4.24
CA SER A 137 -11.19 -12.08 -2.91
C SER A 137 -12.63 -11.56 -2.81
N ALA A 138 -13.40 -12.13 -1.88
CA ALA A 138 -14.73 -11.62 -1.54
C ALA A 138 -14.67 -10.31 -0.72
N SER A 139 -13.50 -10.00 -0.14
CA SER A 139 -13.33 -8.79 0.68
C SER A 139 -11.98 -8.13 0.42
N TYR A 140 -12.00 -6.81 0.51
CA TYR A 140 -10.87 -5.94 0.23
C TYR A 140 -10.75 -4.89 1.33
N GLU A 141 -9.52 -4.53 1.68
CA GLU A 141 -9.22 -3.28 2.37
C GLU A 141 -8.73 -2.26 1.35
N THR A 142 -9.16 -1.01 1.50
CA THR A 142 -8.69 0.09 0.66
C THR A 142 -7.88 1.07 1.50
N LEU A 143 -6.56 1.09 1.28
CA LEU A 143 -5.63 1.96 1.98
C LEU A 143 -5.35 3.20 1.13
N VAL A 144 -5.59 4.40 1.69
CA VAL A 144 -5.49 5.66 0.93
C VAL A 144 -4.45 6.59 1.52
N PHE A 145 -3.48 6.99 0.70
CA PHE A 145 -2.39 7.88 1.07
C PHE A 145 -2.37 9.15 0.22
N PRO A 146 -1.90 10.28 0.76
CA PRO A 146 -1.58 11.43 -0.06
C PRO A 146 -0.43 11.09 -1.01
N ASP A 147 -0.55 11.56 -2.25
CA ASP A 147 0.50 11.49 -3.25
C ASP A 147 1.31 12.80 -3.28
N ALA A 148 2.58 12.73 -3.70
CA ALA A 148 3.45 13.91 -3.80
C ALA A 148 2.95 14.95 -4.82
N SER A 149 2.17 14.53 -5.81
CA SER A 149 1.50 15.41 -6.78
C SER A 149 0.33 16.22 -6.21
N GLY A 150 -0.05 15.98 -4.95
CA GLY A 150 -1.24 16.57 -4.33
C GLY A 150 -2.53 15.78 -4.58
N GLY A 151 -2.43 14.63 -5.26
CA GLY A 151 -3.51 13.64 -5.39
C GLY A 151 -3.55 12.63 -4.24
N TRP A 152 -4.20 11.50 -4.49
CA TRP A 152 -4.25 10.34 -3.60
C TRP A 152 -3.81 9.07 -4.34
N SER A 153 -3.06 8.21 -3.65
CA SER A 153 -2.87 6.82 -4.07
C SER A 153 -3.74 5.92 -3.19
N ALA A 154 -4.69 5.22 -3.80
CA ALA A 154 -5.53 4.24 -3.14
C ALA A 154 -5.12 2.82 -3.54
N TYR A 155 -4.99 1.94 -2.57
CA TYR A 155 -4.52 0.57 -2.72
C TYR A 155 -5.64 -0.38 -2.33
N LEU A 156 -6.19 -1.12 -3.30
CA LEU A 156 -7.18 -2.16 -3.06
C LEU A 156 -6.42 -3.45 -2.75
N MET A 157 -6.46 -3.86 -1.49
CA MET A 157 -5.73 -5.01 -0.95
C MET A 157 -6.70 -6.16 -0.68
N PRO A 158 -6.61 -7.29 -1.40
CA PRO A 158 -7.49 -8.42 -1.16
C PRO A 158 -7.17 -9.09 0.19
N HIS A 159 -8.21 -9.48 0.93
CA HIS A 159 -8.03 -10.29 2.14
C HIS A 159 -8.00 -11.78 1.81
N ALA A 160 -7.02 -12.49 2.37
CA ALA A 160 -7.01 -13.93 2.35
C ALA A 160 -8.04 -14.51 3.32
N ALA A 161 -8.61 -15.67 2.98
CA ALA A 161 -9.50 -16.40 3.89
C ALA A 161 -8.74 -17.10 5.04
N PHE A 162 -7.43 -17.33 4.87
CA PHE A 162 -6.58 -18.04 5.81
C PHE A 162 -5.37 -17.18 6.19
N SER A 163 -4.94 -17.28 7.45
CA SER A 163 -3.87 -16.45 8.01
C SER A 163 -2.48 -16.78 7.49
N ASP A 164 -2.28 -17.99 6.98
CA ASP A 164 -1.04 -18.47 6.36
C ASP A 164 -1.02 -18.25 4.84
N VAL A 165 -1.99 -17.50 4.30
CA VAL A 165 -2.08 -17.18 2.88
C VAL A 165 -1.94 -15.68 2.68
N LEU A 166 -1.05 -15.28 1.78
CA LEU A 166 -0.86 -13.90 1.35
C LEU A 166 -1.33 -13.78 -0.10
N LEU A 167 -2.22 -12.81 -0.36
CA LEU A 167 -2.69 -12.51 -1.71
C LEU A 167 -1.87 -11.35 -2.28
N LEU A 168 -1.17 -11.62 -3.37
CA LEU A 168 -0.43 -10.59 -4.12
C LEU A 168 -1.26 -10.16 -5.33
N GLY A 169 -1.77 -11.13 -6.07
CA GLY A 169 -2.67 -10.89 -7.19
C GLY A 169 -4.02 -10.35 -6.74
N GLY A 170 -4.67 -9.63 -7.64
CA GLY A 170 -5.88 -8.88 -7.33
C GLY A 170 -5.63 -7.62 -6.51
N THR A 171 -4.36 -7.27 -6.22
CA THR A 171 -4.01 -5.98 -5.64
C THR A 171 -3.92 -4.91 -6.73
N TYR A 172 -4.59 -3.78 -6.52
CA TYR A 172 -4.62 -2.67 -7.47
C TYR A 172 -4.18 -1.36 -6.82
N ARG A 173 -3.53 -0.51 -7.62
CA ARG A 173 -3.24 0.89 -7.26
C ARG A 173 -4.05 1.82 -8.16
N ALA A 174 -4.84 2.68 -7.52
CA ALA A 174 -5.51 3.80 -8.14
C ALA A 174 -4.76 5.10 -7.82
N GLN A 175 -4.53 5.94 -8.81
CA GLN A 175 -4.20 7.35 -8.60
C GLN A 175 -5.47 8.15 -8.75
N VAL A 176 -5.72 9.06 -7.82
CA VAL A 176 -6.94 9.85 -7.72
C VAL A 176 -6.60 11.33 -7.60
N SER A 177 -7.39 12.20 -8.23
CA SER A 177 -7.30 13.66 -8.12
C SER A 177 -7.33 14.13 -6.66
N GLY A 178 -6.75 15.30 -6.36
CA GLY A 178 -6.64 15.80 -4.98
C GLY A 178 -7.97 16.02 -4.26
N ASP A 179 -9.06 16.28 -5.00
CA ASP A 179 -10.42 16.35 -4.46
C ASP A 179 -11.07 14.97 -4.23
N GLY A 180 -10.40 13.89 -4.61
CA GLY A 180 -10.84 12.51 -4.47
C GLY A 180 -11.88 12.07 -5.49
N ASN A 181 -12.20 12.88 -6.50
CA ASN A 181 -13.36 12.64 -7.38
C ASN A 181 -13.04 11.86 -8.66
N THR A 182 -11.79 11.83 -9.11
CA THR A 182 -11.43 11.28 -10.42
C THR A 182 -10.26 10.32 -10.30
N VAL A 183 -10.48 9.06 -10.69
CA VAL A 183 -9.40 8.08 -10.86
C VAL A 183 -8.66 8.38 -12.17
N THR A 184 -7.40 8.78 -12.07
CA THR A 184 -6.57 9.17 -13.21
C THR A 184 -5.73 8.02 -13.76
N SER A 185 -5.46 7.00 -12.94
CA SER A 185 -4.85 5.75 -13.39
C SER A 185 -5.25 4.62 -12.46
N PHE A 186 -5.40 3.42 -12.99
CA PHE A 186 -5.74 2.23 -12.22
C PHE A 186 -5.03 1.02 -12.83
N GLY A 187 -4.33 0.23 -12.02
CA GLY A 187 -3.59 -0.92 -12.54
C GLY A 187 -3.18 -1.92 -11.45
N PRO A 188 -2.97 -3.18 -11.84
CA PRO A 188 -2.53 -4.22 -10.91
C PRO A 188 -1.09 -4.01 -10.45
N LEU A 189 -0.77 -4.47 -9.23
CA LEU A 189 0.60 -4.50 -8.71
C LEU A 189 1.27 -5.89 -8.80
N ALA A 190 0.49 -6.93 -9.08
CA ALA A 190 0.93 -8.28 -9.40
C ALA A 190 -0.05 -8.95 -10.39
N SER A 191 0.39 -9.97 -11.12
CA SER A 191 -0.43 -10.62 -12.14
C SER A 191 -1.54 -11.50 -11.57
N GLY A 192 -2.71 -11.46 -12.22
CA GLY A 192 -3.81 -12.39 -11.98
C GLY A 192 -4.25 -12.45 -10.51
N CYS A 193 -4.62 -13.65 -10.04
CA CYS A 193 -4.93 -13.94 -8.64
C CYS A 193 -3.81 -14.73 -7.97
N ALA A 194 -2.58 -14.23 -8.09
CA ALA A 194 -1.39 -14.77 -7.45
C ALA A 194 -1.54 -14.92 -5.92
N VAL A 195 -1.24 -16.13 -5.44
CA VAL A 195 -1.29 -16.53 -4.03
C VAL A 195 0.10 -16.95 -3.57
N LEU A 196 0.49 -16.55 -2.37
CA LEU A 196 1.72 -16.97 -1.70
C LEU A 196 1.36 -17.68 -0.39
N GLN A 197 1.82 -18.93 -0.26
CA GLN A 197 1.74 -19.66 1.00
C GLN A 197 2.82 -19.15 1.97
N ASN A 198 2.47 -18.94 3.23
CA ASN A 198 3.35 -18.52 4.30
C ASN A 198 3.29 -19.51 5.49
N PRO A 199 3.69 -20.77 5.30
CA PRO A 199 3.65 -21.77 6.37
C PRO A 199 4.66 -21.41 7.45
N ALA A 200 4.30 -21.59 8.73
CA ALA A 200 5.07 -21.09 9.87
C ALA A 200 6.54 -21.58 9.91
N ASP A 201 6.81 -22.79 9.41
CA ASP A 201 8.09 -23.49 9.40
C ASP A 201 9.00 -23.17 8.19
N ALA A 202 8.53 -22.37 7.22
CA ALA A 202 9.37 -21.94 6.11
C ALA A 202 10.41 -20.88 6.55
N ASP A 203 11.68 -21.13 6.20
CA ASP A 203 12.80 -20.18 6.40
C ASP A 203 12.75 -18.98 5.43
N ALA A 204 12.20 -19.20 4.24
CA ALA A 204 12.05 -18.20 3.20
C ALA A 204 10.86 -18.51 2.29
N LEU A 205 10.35 -17.48 1.64
CA LEU A 205 9.24 -17.55 0.68
C LEU A 205 9.76 -17.28 -0.72
N ARG A 206 9.08 -17.84 -1.73
CA ARG A 206 9.36 -17.57 -3.15
C ARG A 206 8.07 -17.19 -3.86
N PHE A 207 8.14 -16.12 -4.64
CA PHE A 207 7.06 -15.64 -5.49
C PHE A 207 7.57 -15.46 -6.91
N ASP A 208 6.98 -16.21 -7.85
CA ASP A 208 7.31 -16.16 -9.27
C ASP A 208 6.17 -15.48 -10.03
N ASP A 209 6.41 -14.27 -10.53
CA ASP A 209 5.46 -13.50 -11.36
C ASP A 209 6.15 -12.98 -12.63
N PRO A 210 6.45 -13.87 -13.58
CA PRO A 210 7.13 -13.51 -14.83
C PRO A 210 6.26 -12.66 -15.77
N ALA A 211 4.94 -12.72 -15.62
CA ALA A 211 4.00 -11.86 -16.35
C ALA A 211 3.79 -10.50 -15.65
N GLY A 212 4.32 -10.36 -14.43
CA GLY A 212 4.23 -9.16 -13.62
C GLY A 212 5.10 -8.03 -14.14
N GLY A 213 4.84 -6.85 -13.59
CA GLY A 213 5.64 -5.65 -13.87
C GLY A 213 6.98 -5.66 -13.14
N GLU A 214 7.49 -4.46 -12.86
CA GLU A 214 8.71 -4.30 -12.05
C GLU A 214 8.44 -4.57 -10.56
N ILE A 215 9.51 -4.84 -9.81
CA ILE A 215 9.47 -4.86 -8.35
C ILE A 215 8.93 -3.51 -7.84
N ASN A 216 8.03 -3.56 -6.87
CA ASN A 216 7.21 -2.40 -6.48
C ASN A 216 6.81 -2.48 -5.00
N GLU A 217 6.02 -1.51 -4.53
CA GLU A 217 5.64 -1.39 -3.12
C GLU A 217 4.86 -2.57 -2.54
N LEU A 218 4.11 -3.32 -3.36
CA LEU A 218 3.39 -4.52 -2.92
C LEU A 218 4.38 -5.56 -2.42
N HIS A 219 5.49 -5.75 -3.13
CA HIS A 219 6.50 -6.73 -2.77
C HIS A 219 7.18 -6.37 -1.45
N ALA A 220 7.50 -5.09 -1.24
CA ALA A 220 8.02 -4.58 0.03
C ALA A 220 7.00 -4.78 1.17
N TYR A 221 5.72 -4.45 0.94
CA TYR A 221 4.65 -4.66 1.90
C TYR A 221 4.50 -6.14 2.30
N ILE A 222 4.46 -7.06 1.32
CA ILE A 222 4.34 -8.51 1.57
C ILE A 222 5.58 -9.03 2.30
N GLY A 223 6.79 -8.58 1.95
CA GLY A 223 8.00 -8.95 2.68
C GLY A 223 8.00 -8.48 4.14
N GLY A 224 7.42 -7.32 4.43
CA GLY A 224 7.18 -6.84 5.80
C GLY A 224 6.14 -7.69 6.53
N ARG A 225 5.00 -7.96 5.90
CA ARG A 225 3.88 -8.74 6.46
C ARG A 225 4.23 -10.21 6.69
N ALA A 226 4.99 -10.83 5.79
CA ALA A 226 5.40 -12.22 5.89
C ALA A 226 6.36 -12.46 7.08
N GLY A 227 7.13 -11.44 7.48
CA GLY A 227 8.14 -11.55 8.54
C GLY A 227 9.31 -12.48 8.16
N LYS A 228 9.47 -12.80 6.88
CA LYS A 228 10.45 -13.75 6.34
C LYS A 228 11.13 -13.20 5.09
N PRO A 229 12.34 -13.65 4.77
CA PRO A 229 12.94 -13.43 3.46
C PRO A 229 11.99 -13.89 2.35
N LEU A 230 11.73 -13.02 1.38
CA LEU A 230 10.89 -13.27 0.21
C LEU A 230 11.72 -13.09 -1.07
N TYR A 231 11.93 -14.18 -1.80
CA TYR A 231 12.52 -14.15 -3.13
C TYR A 231 11.44 -13.88 -4.17
N VAL A 232 11.60 -12.83 -4.96
CA VAL A 232 10.65 -12.43 -6.00
C VAL A 232 11.31 -12.54 -7.37
N ASN A 233 10.70 -13.26 -8.31
CA ASN A 233 11.10 -13.28 -9.70
C ASN A 233 10.06 -12.53 -10.54
N THR A 234 10.38 -11.31 -10.96
CA THR A 234 9.47 -10.45 -11.72
C THR A 234 10.26 -9.44 -12.56
N GLY A 235 9.67 -8.94 -13.64
CA GLY A 235 10.35 -8.04 -14.58
C GLY A 235 11.64 -8.62 -15.17
N GLY A 236 11.74 -9.95 -15.27
CA GLY A 236 12.93 -10.66 -15.76
C GLY A 236 14.14 -10.65 -14.81
N LYS A 237 13.95 -10.32 -13.53
CA LYS A 237 15.03 -10.27 -12.52
C LYS A 237 14.63 -11.00 -11.24
N SER A 238 15.64 -11.41 -10.47
CA SER A 238 15.47 -11.97 -9.12
C SER A 238 15.78 -10.93 -8.05
N TRP A 239 14.90 -10.85 -7.06
CA TRP A 239 14.98 -9.91 -5.96
C TRP A 239 14.86 -10.64 -4.63
N LEU A 240 15.56 -10.13 -3.62
CA LEU A 240 15.37 -10.50 -2.24
C LEU A 240 14.65 -9.34 -1.54
N VAL A 241 13.50 -9.62 -0.97
CA VAL A 241 12.80 -8.71 -0.07
C VAL A 241 12.92 -9.23 1.35
N ASN A 242 13.56 -8.46 2.23
CA ASN A 242 13.73 -8.84 3.63
C ASN A 242 13.31 -7.69 4.55
N ALA A 243 12.32 -7.93 5.41
CA ALA A 243 11.71 -6.90 6.26
C ALA A 243 11.33 -5.63 5.47
N GLY A 244 10.78 -5.82 4.26
CA GLY A 244 10.40 -4.75 3.34
C GLY A 244 11.53 -4.06 2.59
N ARG A 245 12.79 -4.48 2.78
CA ARG A 245 13.95 -3.98 2.03
C ARG A 245 14.18 -4.78 0.76
N ILE A 246 14.37 -4.14 -0.38
CA ILE A 246 14.52 -4.75 -1.70
C ILE A 246 16.00 -4.75 -2.10
N GLN A 247 16.51 -5.91 -2.49
CA GLN A 247 17.88 -6.12 -2.96
C GLN A 247 17.88 -6.97 -4.23
N THR A 248 18.80 -6.68 -5.16
CA THR A 248 19.02 -7.57 -6.31
C THR A 248 19.70 -8.85 -5.86
N VAL A 249 19.27 -9.99 -6.41
CA VAL A 249 19.98 -11.25 -6.26
C VAL A 249 20.83 -11.45 -7.50
N PRO A 250 22.16 -11.65 -7.38
CA PRO A 250 22.98 -12.02 -8.53
C PRO A 250 22.46 -13.31 -9.14
N GLU A 251 22.34 -13.38 -10.47
CA GLU A 251 22.14 -14.66 -11.14
C GLU A 251 23.31 -15.58 -10.77
N SER A 252 23.01 -16.78 -10.24
CA SER A 252 24.04 -17.80 -10.10
C SER A 252 24.59 -18.10 -11.50
N PRO A 253 25.93 -18.10 -11.69
CA PRO A 253 26.56 -18.36 -12.99
C PRO A 253 26.28 -19.76 -13.54
#